data_AF-A0A2Z5FYG5-F1
#
_entry.id   AF-A0A2Z5FYG5-F1
#
_cell.length_a   1.000
_cell.length_b   1.000
_cell.length_c   1.000
_cell.angle_alpha   90.00
_cell.angle_beta   90.00
_cell.angle_gamma   90.00
#
_symmetry.space_group_name_H-M   'P 1'
#
loop_
_entity.id
_entity.type
_entity.pdbx_description
1 polymer ?
#
loop_
_entity_poly.entity_id
_entity_poly.type
_entity_poly.pdbx_seq_one_letter_code
_entity_poly.pdbx_strand_id
1 'polypeptide(L)'
;MQTPTRLFAVTLGLLLTTGSIGCTLYPEKKPPTLASTTSAEQHDRIFWEMVQKQQWDKVSPLLSKTLVWNVNGRTLNNDQVVPYLRSLSLKEAVVRDAAIQPNGPDMTVTYTLQISAADGTPQDFSVFSVWQQLKGGNYILIAHSQQPQAASSTTALVR
;
A
#
# COMPACT_ATOMS: atom_id res chain seq x y z
N MET A 1 -63.51 -46.33 -29.03
CA MET A 1 -64.74 -45.65 -28.55
C MET A 1 -64.36 -44.89 -27.29
N GLN A 2 -64.04 -43.59 -27.33
CA GLN A 2 -64.99 -42.45 -27.36
C GLN A 2 -65.97 -42.52 -26.17
N THR A 3 -66.11 -41.56 -25.25
CA THR A 3 -65.63 -40.16 -25.13
C THR A 3 -65.96 -39.62 -23.69
N PRO A 4 -65.91 -38.30 -23.36
CA PRO A 4 -65.30 -37.80 -22.12
C PRO A 4 -66.27 -36.98 -21.22
N THR A 5 -65.77 -36.38 -20.15
CA THR A 5 -66.38 -35.15 -19.56
C THR A 5 -65.25 -34.39 -18.83
N ARG A 6 -64.60 -33.41 -19.45
CA ARG A 6 -64.89 -31.95 -19.41
C ARG A 6 -64.83 -31.38 -17.99
N LEU A 7 -63.71 -30.73 -17.63
CA LEU A 7 -63.45 -29.27 -17.75
C LEU A 7 -63.90 -28.50 -16.51
N PHE A 8 -62.94 -28.12 -15.65
CA PHE A 8 -62.94 -26.82 -15.00
C PHE A 8 -61.53 -26.24 -15.06
N ALA A 9 -61.44 -25.15 -15.81
CA ALA A 9 -60.29 -24.29 -15.97
C ALA A 9 -60.34 -23.15 -14.92
N VAL A 10 -59.35 -22.25 -14.98
CA VAL A 10 -59.36 -20.84 -14.48
C VAL A 10 -58.89 -20.70 -13.02
N THR A 11 -57.58 -20.58 -12.74
CA THR A 11 -56.64 -19.41 -12.77
C THR A 11 -56.55 -18.59 -11.48
N LEU A 12 -55.33 -18.05 -11.22
CA LEU A 12 -55.00 -16.86 -10.41
C LEU A 12 -55.08 -17.07 -8.88
N GLY A 13 -54.07 -16.81 -8.03
CA GLY A 13 -52.89 -15.97 -8.11
C GLY A 13 -52.81 -15.16 -6.80
N LEU A 14 -51.84 -15.44 -5.91
CA LEU A 14 -51.46 -14.56 -4.78
C LEU A 14 -50.14 -15.06 -4.17
N LEU A 15 -49.00 -14.43 -4.50
CA LEU A 15 -48.24 -13.49 -3.66
C LEU A 15 -47.78 -14.07 -2.30
N LEU A 16 -46.45 -14.14 -2.12
CA LEU A 16 -45.67 -13.81 -0.91
C LEU A 16 -44.18 -14.14 -1.19
N THR A 17 -43.43 -13.31 -1.90
CA THR A 17 -42.51 -12.30 -1.33
C THR A 17 -41.73 -12.78 -0.09
N THR A 18 -40.61 -13.47 -0.32
CA THR A 18 -39.44 -13.45 0.58
C THR A 18 -38.18 -13.29 -0.26
N GLY A 19 -38.11 -12.13 -0.94
CA GLY A 19 -36.86 -11.60 -1.43
C GLY A 19 -36.06 -11.11 -0.23
N SER A 20 -35.23 -11.97 0.32
CA SER A 20 -34.21 -11.59 1.30
C SER A 20 -33.21 -10.71 0.58
N ILE A 21 -33.44 -9.40 0.61
CA ILE A 21 -32.43 -8.39 0.32
C ILE A 21 -31.41 -8.51 1.46
N GLY A 22 -30.52 -9.49 1.34
CA GLY A 22 -29.27 -9.49 2.07
C GLY A 22 -28.47 -8.31 1.55
N CYS A 23 -28.69 -7.14 2.14
CA CYS A 23 -27.72 -6.07 2.13
C CYS A 23 -26.44 -6.69 2.68
N THR A 24 -25.52 -7.07 1.78
CA THR A 24 -24.15 -7.35 2.18
C THR A 24 -23.59 -6.02 2.64
N LEU A 25 -23.80 -5.70 3.92
CA LEU A 25 -22.97 -4.76 4.66
C LEU A 25 -21.59 -5.40 4.69
N TYR A 26 -20.87 -5.29 3.58
CA TYR A 26 -19.42 -5.43 3.57
C TYR A 26 -18.93 -4.34 4.50
N PRO A 27 -18.35 -4.67 5.66
CA PRO A 27 -17.69 -3.66 6.45
C PRO A 27 -16.63 -3.02 5.55
N GLU A 28 -16.71 -1.71 5.34
CA GLU A 28 -15.64 -0.95 4.71
C GLU A 28 -14.37 -1.33 5.45
N LYS A 29 -13.46 -2.01 4.74
CA LYS A 29 -12.15 -2.34 5.31
C LYS A 29 -11.46 -1.01 5.52
N LYS A 30 -11.46 -0.54 6.77
CA LYS A 30 -10.71 0.65 7.17
C LYS A 30 -9.28 0.50 6.63
N PRO A 31 -8.69 1.55 6.05
CA PRO A 31 -7.31 1.51 5.59
C PRO A 31 -6.44 0.92 6.68
N PRO A 32 -5.56 -0.04 6.36
CA PRO A 32 -4.77 -0.69 7.39
C PRO A 32 -3.95 0.35 8.15
N THR A 33 -3.92 0.22 9.47
CA THR A 33 -3.10 1.06 10.36
C THR A 33 -1.84 0.28 10.76
N LEU A 34 -0.82 0.98 11.27
CA LEU A 34 0.39 0.33 11.79
C LEU A 34 0.05 -0.71 12.86
N ALA A 35 -0.92 -0.38 13.73
CA ALA A 35 -1.41 -1.27 14.80
C ALA A 35 -2.20 -2.49 14.30
N SER A 36 -2.66 -2.48 13.04
CA SER A 36 -3.51 -3.55 12.49
C SER A 36 -2.84 -4.33 11.35
N THR A 37 -1.55 -4.09 11.08
CA THR A 37 -0.86 -4.76 9.97
C THR A 37 0.34 -5.57 10.43
N THR A 38 0.34 -6.85 10.08
CA THR A 38 1.48 -7.76 10.30
C THR A 38 2.49 -7.74 9.15
N SER A 39 2.20 -7.01 8.07
CA SER A 39 3.03 -6.92 6.87
C SER A 39 3.93 -5.68 6.91
N ALA A 40 5.22 -5.87 6.69
CA ALA A 40 6.19 -4.79 6.55
C ALA A 40 5.93 -3.93 5.30
N GLU A 41 5.35 -4.50 4.23
CA GLU A 41 4.92 -3.71 3.07
C GLU A 41 3.95 -2.60 3.46
N GLN A 42 2.98 -2.91 4.32
CA GLN A 42 2.01 -1.91 4.72
C GLN A 42 2.64 -0.83 5.61
N HIS A 43 3.67 -1.17 6.38
CA HIS A 43 4.45 -0.18 7.12
C HIS A 43 5.13 0.79 6.16
N ASP A 44 5.71 0.32 5.05
CA ASP A 44 6.24 1.21 4.00
C ASP A 44 5.15 2.09 3.38
N ARG A 45 3.99 1.52 3.01
CA ARG A 45 2.88 2.29 2.43
C ARG A 45 2.42 3.41 3.38
N ILE A 46 2.20 3.07 4.64
CA ILE A 46 1.77 4.03 5.66
C ILE A 46 2.87 5.06 5.94
N PHE A 47 4.13 4.65 5.96
CA PHE A 47 5.26 5.56 6.12
C PHE A 47 5.25 6.63 5.02
N TRP A 48 5.17 6.23 3.74
CA TRP A 48 5.14 7.18 2.63
C TRP A 48 3.90 8.06 2.62
N GLU A 49 2.74 7.53 3.03
CA GLU A 49 1.52 8.31 3.23
C GLU A 49 1.71 9.38 4.32
N MET A 50 2.35 9.03 5.44
CA MET A 50 2.66 9.99 6.51
C MET A 50 3.65 11.06 6.07
N VAL A 51 4.66 10.70 5.26
CA VAL A 51 5.61 11.66 4.68
C VAL A 51 4.88 12.61 3.72
N GLN A 52 4.05 12.10 2.82
CA GLN A 52 3.24 12.91 1.90
C GLN A 52 2.30 13.86 2.67
N LYS A 53 1.67 13.38 3.75
CA LYS A 53 0.79 14.17 4.63
C LYS A 53 1.55 15.05 5.64
N GLN A 54 2.88 15.05 5.60
CA GLN A 54 3.76 15.83 6.49
C GLN A 54 3.53 15.56 7.99
N GLN A 55 3.15 14.33 8.36
CA GLN A 55 2.91 13.91 9.75
C GLN A 55 4.23 13.58 10.47
N TRP A 56 5.11 14.57 10.60
CA TRP A 56 6.49 14.37 11.08
C TRP A 56 6.58 13.86 12.52
N ASP A 57 5.59 14.18 13.35
CA ASP A 57 5.40 13.66 14.70
C ASP A 57 5.20 12.14 14.71
N LYS A 58 4.64 11.58 13.64
CA LYS A 58 4.43 10.14 13.46
C LYS A 58 5.54 9.46 12.65
N VAL A 59 6.17 10.18 11.73
CA VAL A 59 7.31 9.67 10.94
C VAL A 59 8.53 9.45 11.84
N SER A 60 8.88 10.44 12.67
CA SER A 60 10.15 10.41 13.43
C SER A 60 10.28 9.21 14.37
N PRO A 61 9.23 8.80 15.13
CA PRO A 61 9.29 7.62 16.00
C PRO A 61 9.45 6.28 15.26
N LEU A 62 9.16 6.23 13.96
CA LEU A 62 9.35 5.03 13.14
C LEU A 62 10.81 4.86 12.71
N LEU A 63 11.64 5.89 12.83
CA LEU A 63 13.03 5.85 12.43
C LEU A 63 13.90 5.37 13.59
N SER A 64 14.65 4.28 13.40
CA SER A 64 15.63 3.82 14.39
C SER A 64 16.73 4.85 14.61
N LYS A 65 17.24 4.95 15.85
CA LYS A 65 18.42 5.76 16.16
C LYS A 65 19.67 5.35 15.36
N THR A 66 19.74 4.08 14.94
CA THR A 66 20.84 3.53 14.13
C THR A 66 20.49 3.47 12.64
N LEU A 67 19.45 4.19 12.22
CA LEU A 67 19.00 4.20 10.83
C LEU A 67 20.12 4.60 9.87
N VAL A 68 20.25 3.83 8.80
CA VAL A 68 21.05 4.17 7.63
C VAL A 68 20.11 4.37 6.44
N TRP A 69 20.13 5.57 5.87
CA TRP A 69 19.31 5.91 4.70
C TRP A 69 20.20 6.28 3.51
N ASN A 70 20.17 5.49 2.46
CA ASN A 70 20.93 5.74 1.24
C ASN A 70 20.06 6.34 0.14
N VAL A 71 20.50 7.45 -0.42
CA VAL A 71 19.82 8.15 -1.51
C VAL A 71 20.79 8.98 -2.32
N ASN A 72 20.69 8.91 -3.65
CA ASN A 72 21.51 9.71 -4.57
C ASN A 72 23.03 9.64 -4.28
N GLY A 73 23.52 8.45 -3.92
CA GLY A 73 24.93 8.23 -3.56
C GLY A 73 25.35 8.81 -2.20
N ARG A 74 24.41 9.35 -1.42
CA ARG A 74 24.65 9.88 -0.07
C ARG A 74 24.05 8.93 0.97
N THR A 75 24.74 8.82 2.10
CA THR A 75 24.21 8.14 3.29
C THR A 75 23.80 9.20 4.31
N LEU A 76 22.56 9.12 4.77
CA LEU A 76 21.97 9.96 5.81
C LEU A 76 21.77 9.14 7.08
N ASN A 77 22.00 9.76 8.22
CA ASN A 77 21.66 9.20 9.54
C ASN A 77 20.24 9.63 9.99
N ASN A 78 19.79 9.13 11.14
CA ASN A 78 18.46 9.43 11.70
C ASN A 78 18.12 10.94 11.71
N ASP A 79 19.03 11.79 12.20
CA ASP A 79 18.81 13.23 12.36
C ASP A 79 18.69 13.97 11.02
N GLN A 80 19.17 13.37 9.92
CA GLN A 80 19.20 13.96 8.58
C GLN A 80 18.01 13.54 7.71
N VAL A 81 17.34 12.42 8.02
CA VAL A 81 16.29 11.86 7.17
C VAL A 81 15.04 12.73 7.14
N VAL A 82 14.51 13.18 8.28
CA VAL A 82 13.30 14.01 8.28
C VAL A 82 13.52 15.36 7.58
N PRO A 83 14.63 16.09 7.81
CA PRO A 83 14.96 17.29 7.02
C PRO A 83 15.04 17.00 5.51
N TYR A 84 15.65 15.89 5.12
CA TYR A 84 15.72 15.46 3.72
C TYR A 84 14.31 15.22 3.13
N LEU A 85 13.47 14.44 3.80
CA LEU A 85 12.12 14.13 3.33
C LEU A 85 11.24 15.38 3.22
N ARG A 86 11.38 16.34 4.14
CA ARG A 86 10.71 17.65 4.06
C ARG A 86 11.14 18.42 2.81
N SER A 87 12.44 18.39 2.48
CA SER A 87 12.98 19.12 1.32
C SER A 87 12.41 18.64 -0.01
N LEU A 88 11.93 17.39 -0.09
CA LEU A 88 11.34 16.83 -1.30
C LEU A 88 10.01 17.49 -1.70
N SER A 89 9.29 18.09 -0.75
CA SER A 89 7.99 18.72 -0.99
C SER A 89 7.05 17.80 -1.79
N LEU A 90 6.90 16.56 -1.31
CA LEU A 90 6.16 15.51 -2.02
C LEU A 90 4.72 15.91 -2.27
N LYS A 91 4.29 15.79 -3.52
CA LYS A 91 2.88 15.86 -3.92
C LYS A 91 2.24 14.47 -3.83
N GLU A 92 2.97 13.45 -4.29
CA GLU A 92 2.53 12.07 -4.32
C GLU A 92 3.68 11.11 -4.05
N ALA A 93 3.39 10.02 -3.33
CA ALA A 93 4.29 8.89 -3.14
C ALA A 93 3.49 7.59 -3.25
N VAL A 94 3.86 6.71 -4.20
CA VAL A 94 3.17 5.45 -4.46
C VAL A 94 4.15 4.29 -4.39
N VAL A 95 3.82 3.31 -3.54
CA VAL A 95 4.56 2.03 -3.44
C VAL A 95 3.92 1.00 -4.38
N ARG A 96 4.71 0.36 -5.25
CA ARG A 96 4.28 -0.68 -6.19
C ARG A 96 5.19 -1.92 -6.11
N ASP A 97 4.68 -3.05 -6.60
CA ASP A 97 5.46 -4.27 -6.82
C ASP A 97 6.25 -4.73 -5.59
N ALA A 98 5.65 -4.59 -4.41
CA ALA A 98 6.32 -4.90 -3.17
C ALA A 98 6.49 -6.41 -3.00
N ALA A 99 7.70 -6.82 -2.63
CA ALA A 99 8.03 -8.16 -2.20
C ALA A 99 8.64 -8.11 -0.81
N ILE A 100 8.26 -9.07 0.05
CA ILE A 100 8.68 -9.12 1.45
C ILE A 100 9.51 -10.36 1.68
N GLN A 101 10.63 -10.23 2.37
CA GLN A 101 11.50 -11.31 2.80
C GLN A 101 11.75 -11.23 4.31
N PRO A 102 11.12 -12.11 5.10
CA PRO A 102 11.38 -12.21 6.54
C PRO A 102 12.79 -12.76 6.83
N ASN A 103 13.43 -12.23 7.88
CA ASN A 103 14.68 -12.74 8.43
C ASN A 103 14.71 -12.56 9.96
N GLY A 104 14.17 -13.53 10.69
CA GLY A 104 14.01 -13.42 12.14
C GLY A 104 13.06 -12.26 12.51
N PRO A 105 13.46 -11.33 13.40
CA PRO A 105 12.64 -10.17 13.75
C PRO A 105 12.65 -9.07 12.69
N ASP A 106 13.48 -9.19 11.65
CA ASP A 106 13.62 -8.20 10.60
C ASP A 106 12.81 -8.60 9.37
N MET A 107 12.29 -7.61 8.66
CA MET A 107 11.55 -7.76 7.42
C MET A 107 12.18 -6.87 6.37
N THR A 108 12.76 -7.47 5.35
CA THR A 108 13.21 -6.74 4.16
C THR A 108 12.04 -6.58 3.22
N VAL A 109 11.80 -5.36 2.74
CA VAL A 109 10.81 -5.08 1.69
C VAL A 109 11.55 -4.49 0.52
N THR A 110 11.35 -5.06 -0.67
CA THR A 110 11.84 -4.51 -1.93
C THR A 110 10.65 -4.07 -2.76
N TYR A 111 10.68 -2.87 -3.34
CA TYR A 111 9.54 -2.32 -4.06
C TYR A 111 9.95 -1.22 -5.05
N THR A 112 9.02 -0.83 -5.92
CA THR A 112 9.14 0.37 -6.75
C THR A 112 8.45 1.53 -6.05
N LEU A 113 9.17 2.61 -5.79
CA LEU A 113 8.62 3.85 -5.25
C LEU A 113 8.51 4.88 -6.36
N GLN A 114 7.29 5.33 -6.64
CA GLN A 114 7.06 6.50 -7.49
C GLN A 114 6.87 7.73 -6.61
N ILE A 115 7.68 8.75 -6.82
CA ILE A 115 7.56 10.05 -6.15
C ILE A 115 7.29 11.12 -7.19
N SER A 116 6.36 12.03 -6.92
CA SER A 116 6.28 13.31 -7.64
C SER A 116 6.41 14.48 -6.66
N ALA A 117 7.23 15.47 -7.05
CA ALA A 117 7.42 16.72 -6.31
C ALA A 117 6.45 17.80 -6.83
N ALA A 118 6.70 19.06 -6.49
CA ALA A 118 5.85 20.19 -6.87
C ALA A 118 5.72 20.40 -8.39
N ASP A 119 6.72 20.00 -9.17
CA ASP A 119 6.69 20.03 -10.65
C ASP A 119 5.75 18.96 -11.24
N GLY A 120 5.30 18.00 -10.41
CA GLY A 120 4.40 16.93 -10.77
C GLY A 120 5.03 15.85 -11.64
N THR A 121 6.33 15.90 -11.92
CA THR A 121 7.00 14.89 -12.75
C THR A 121 7.26 13.64 -11.90
N PRO A 122 6.64 12.49 -12.21
CA PRO A 122 6.89 11.28 -11.44
C PRO A 122 8.28 10.71 -11.74
N GLN A 123 9.00 10.34 -10.69
CA GLN A 123 10.25 9.61 -10.76
C GLN A 123 10.11 8.28 -10.02
N ASP A 124 10.53 7.21 -10.70
CA ASP A 124 10.51 5.87 -10.13
C ASP A 124 11.88 5.51 -9.53
N PHE A 125 11.83 4.86 -8.39
CA PHE A 125 12.99 4.38 -7.64
C PHE A 125 12.84 2.89 -7.35
N SER A 126 13.92 2.14 -7.52
CA SER A 126 14.07 0.81 -6.94
C SER A 126 14.48 1.00 -5.48
N VAL A 127 13.68 0.44 -4.57
CA VAL A 127 13.85 0.65 -3.14
C VAL A 127 13.98 -0.69 -2.43
N PHE A 128 14.83 -0.70 -1.41
CA PHE A 128 14.68 -1.66 -0.33
C PHE A 128 14.64 -0.95 1.02
N SER A 129 13.84 -1.47 1.93
CA SER A 129 13.73 -1.06 3.32
C SER A 129 13.89 -2.28 4.21
N VAL A 130 14.39 -2.06 5.42
CA VAL A 130 14.45 -3.11 6.44
C VAL A 130 13.74 -2.59 7.68
N TRP A 131 12.70 -3.32 8.07
CA TRP A 131 11.87 -3.03 9.24
C TRP A 131 12.17 -4.06 10.32
N GLN A 132 12.55 -3.58 11.50
CA GLN A 132 12.76 -4.42 12.67
C GLN A 132 11.49 -4.45 13.52
N GLN A 133 10.99 -5.64 13.82
CA GLN A 133 9.90 -5.85 14.76
C GLN A 133 10.40 -5.68 16.19
N LEU A 134 9.75 -4.78 16.92
CA LEU A 134 9.93 -4.57 18.36
C LEU A 134 8.91 -5.37 19.17
N LYS A 135 9.12 -5.40 20.49
CA LYS A 135 8.12 -5.92 21.43
C LYS A 135 6.78 -5.20 21.23
N GLY A 136 5.68 -5.95 21.31
CA GLY A 136 4.34 -5.42 21.11
C GLY A 136 3.90 -5.29 19.65
N GLY A 137 4.68 -5.81 18.69
CA GLY A 137 4.29 -5.88 17.28
C GLY A 137 4.51 -4.59 16.48
N ASN A 138 5.11 -3.57 17.10
CA ASN A 138 5.52 -2.35 16.43
C ASN A 138 6.75 -2.60 15.55
N TYR A 139 6.90 -1.86 14.46
CA TYR A 139 8.09 -1.92 13.61
C TYR A 139 8.80 -0.57 13.57
N ILE A 140 10.12 -0.60 13.49
CA ILE A 140 10.96 0.57 13.22
C ILE A 140 11.79 0.33 11.96
N LEU A 141 11.99 1.38 11.17
CA LEU A 141 12.83 1.38 9.99
C LEU A 141 14.30 1.48 10.45
N ILE A 142 15.10 0.47 10.10
CA ILE A 142 16.53 0.40 10.47
C ILE A 142 17.45 0.62 9.28
N ALA A 143 16.98 0.36 8.06
CA ALA A 143 17.71 0.66 6.84
C ALA A 143 16.74 1.03 5.72
N HIS A 144 17.18 1.96 4.87
CA HIS A 144 16.48 2.33 3.65
C HIS A 144 17.51 2.62 2.57
N SER A 145 17.24 2.21 1.34
CA SER A 145 18.02 2.61 0.19
C SER A 145 17.12 2.77 -1.02
N GLN A 146 17.28 3.88 -1.71
CA GLN A 146 16.58 4.13 -2.97
C GLN A 146 17.57 4.50 -4.06
N GLN A 147 17.36 3.93 -5.24
CA GLN A 147 18.12 4.23 -6.45
C GLN A 147 17.16 4.57 -7.59
N PRO A 148 17.42 5.65 -8.36
CA PRO A 148 16.62 5.93 -9.54
C PRO A 148 16.57 4.72 -10.47
N GLN A 149 15.37 4.36 -10.92
CA GLN A 149 15.26 3.47 -12.07
C GLN A 149 15.68 4.29 -13.30
N ALA A 150 16.60 3.76 -14.10
CA ALA A 150 16.88 4.36 -15.39
C ALA A 150 15.56 4.48 -16.15
N ALA A 151 15.29 5.64 -16.74
CA ALA A 151 14.16 5.77 -17.64
C ALA A 151 14.30 4.67 -18.70
N SER A 152 13.32 3.78 -18.79
CA SER A 152 13.27 2.77 -19.84
C SER A 152 13.24 3.51 -21.18
N SER A 153 14.40 3.66 -21.82
CA SER A 153 14.46 4.10 -23.20
C SER A 153 13.78 3.03 -24.03
N THR A 154 12.50 3.22 -24.32
CA THR A 154 11.79 2.48 -25.35
C THR A 154 12.47 2.81 -26.67
N THR A 155 13.52 2.08 -27.00
CA THR A 155 14.09 2.06 -28.35
C THR A 155 13.00 1.45 -29.24
N ALA A 156 12.18 2.32 -29.81
CA ALA A 156 11.27 1.96 -30.89
C ALA A 156 12.15 1.46 -32.05
N LEU A 157 12.23 0.13 -32.18
CA LEU A 157 12.90 -0.53 -33.28
C LEU A 157 11.97 -0.36 -34.49
N VAL A 158 12.16 0.74 -35.24
CA VAL A 158 11.56 0.92 -36.56
C VAL A 158 12.15 -0.16 -37.46
N ARG A 159 11.33 -1.15 -37.81
CA ARG A 159 11.60 -2.09 -38.90
C ARG A 159 11.06 -1.51 -40.19
#